data_AF-A0A820WJV5-F1
#
_entry.id   AF-A0A820WJV5-F1
#
_cell.length_a   1.000
_cell.length_b   1.000
_cell.length_c   1.000
_cell.angle_alpha   90.00
_cell.angle_beta   90.00
_cell.angle_gamma   90.00
#
_symmetry.space_group_name_H-M   'P 1'
#
loop_
_entity.id
_entity.type
_entity.pdbx_description
1 polymer ?
#
loop_
_entity_poly.entity_id
_entity_poly.type
_entity_poly.pdbx_seq_one_letter_code
_entity_poly.pdbx_strand_id
1 'polypeptide(L)' 'MSMKKALVIGNDYHENFQPLQSCVNDANDVYDALNAIGFHALRETNIPMKDMKAVTKEFIQCIQP' A
#
# COMPACT_ATOMS: atom_id res chain seq x y z
N MET A 1 1.99 -12.75 20.75
CA MET A 1 0.88 -12.22 19.91
C MET A 1 1.44 -11.99 18.52
N SER A 2 0.76 -12.44 17.46
CA SER A 2 1.20 -12.16 16.08
C SER A 2 0.95 -10.69 15.74
N MET A 3 1.96 -10.00 15.20
CA MET A 3 1.87 -8.60 14.77
C MET A 3 0.97 -8.52 13.53
N LYS A 4 -0.09 -7.71 13.58
CA LYS A 4 -0.96 -7.48 12.42
C LYS A 4 -0.20 -6.63 11.39
N LYS A 5 -0.20 -7.04 10.13
CA LYS A 5 0.52 -6.35 9.04
C LYS A 5 -0.46 -5.91 7.96
N ALA A 6 -0.17 -4.82 7.28
CA ALA A 6 -0.96 -4.32 6.16
C ALA A 6 -0.05 -3.73 5.06
N LEU A 7 -0.52 -3.80 3.82
CA LEU A 7 0.07 -3.13 2.67
C LEU A 7 -1.02 -2.28 2.01
N VAL A 8 -0.76 -0.98 1.85
CA VAL A 8 -1.67 -0.01 1.23
C VAL A 8 -1.01 0.55 -0.02
N ILE A 9 -1.71 0.54 -1.15
CA ILE A 9 -1.18 1.07 -2.42
C ILE A 9 -2.20 2.00 -3.05
N GLY A 10 -1.81 3.26 -3.26
CA GLY A 10 -2.64 4.29 -3.89
C GLY A 10 -2.01 4.82 -5.17
N ASN A 11 -2.63 4.57 -6.32
CA ASN A 11 -2.13 5.04 -7.61
C ASN A 11 -3.14 6.00 -8.26
N ASP A 12 -2.74 7.26 -8.43
CA ASP A 12 -3.48 8.27 -9.17
C ASP A 12 -3.07 8.29 -10.65
N TYR A 13 -1.79 8.06 -10.94
CA TYR A 13 -1.24 8.19 -12.29
C TYR A 13 -1.21 6.87 -13.06
N HIS A 14 -1.77 6.91 -14.28
CA HIS A 14 -1.70 5.83 -15.25
C HIS A 14 -1.41 6.40 -16.63
N GLU A 15 -0.40 5.87 -17.33
CA GLU A 15 0.13 6.44 -18.59
C GLU A 15 -0.94 6.63 -19.70
N ASN A 16 -2.00 5.83 -19.70
CA ASN A 16 -3.04 5.82 -20.74
C ASN A 16 -4.41 6.29 -20.27
N PHE A 17 -4.52 6.81 -19.03
CA PHE A 17 -5.80 7.21 -18.45
C PHE A 17 -5.68 8.59 -17.81
N GLN A 18 -6.83 9.27 -17.65
CA GLN A 18 -6.88 10.48 -16.84
C GLN A 18 -6.47 10.13 -15.39
N PRO A 19 -5.65 10.97 -14.73
CA PRO A 19 -5.29 10.74 -13.34
C PRO A 19 -6.53 10.63 -12.45
N LEU A 20 -6.50 9.68 -11.52
CA LEU A 20 -7.43 9.67 -10.40
C LEU A 20 -7.05 10.80 -9.44
N GLN A 21 -7.99 11.25 -8.62
CA GLN A 21 -7.81 12.46 -7.81
C GLN A 21 -7.53 12.19 -6.33
N SER A 22 -7.77 10.96 -5.86
CA SER A 22 -7.89 10.70 -4.43
C SER A 22 -7.22 9.41 -3.97
N CYS A 23 -6.73 8.54 -4.85
CA CYS A 23 -6.20 7.24 -4.43
C CYS A 23 -4.94 7.39 -3.57
N VAL A 24 -4.10 8.40 -3.84
CA VAL A 24 -2.96 8.72 -2.97
C VAL A 24 -3.42 9.23 -1.59
N ASN A 25 -4.43 10.10 -1.55
CA ASN A 25 -4.96 10.63 -0.30
C ASN A 25 -5.62 9.51 0.53
N ASP A 26 -6.45 8.68 -0.10
CA ASP A 26 -7.09 7.53 0.55
C ASP A 26 -6.03 6.55 1.10
N ALA A 27 -4.94 6.30 0.36
CA ALA A 27 -3.86 5.46 0.82
C ALA A 27 -3.11 6.04 2.04
N ASN A 28 -3.00 7.37 2.13
CA ASN A 28 -2.44 8.04 3.30
C ASN A 28 -3.36 7.88 4.51
N ASP A 29 -4.64 8.20 4.36
CA ASP A 29 -5.63 8.15 5.44
C ASP A 29 -5.76 6.72 6.00
N VAL A 30 -5.81 5.71 5.12
CA VAL A 30 -5.89 4.30 5.51
C VAL A 30 -4.59 3.84 6.21
N TYR A 31 -3.43 4.25 5.71
CA TYR A 31 -2.14 3.93 6.35
C TYR A 31 -2.07 4.49 7.77
N ASP A 32 -2.45 5.76 7.96
CA ASP A 32 -2.44 6.43 9.26
C ASP A 32 -3.41 5.75 10.23
N ALA A 33 -4.63 5.44 9.78
CA ALA A 33 -5.61 4.72 10.57
C ALA A 33 -5.12 3.32 11.00
N LEU A 34 -4.49 2.57 10.09
CA LEU A 34 -3.96 1.23 10.37
C LEU A 34 -2.83 1.27 11.41
N ASN A 35 -1.90 2.20 11.28
CA ASN A 35 -0.82 2.37 12.26
C ASN A 35 -1.37 2.77 13.63
N ALA A 36 -2.37 3.67 13.67
CA ALA A 36 -2.99 4.10 14.91
C ALA A 36 -3.67 2.95 15.69
N ILE A 37 -4.19 1.93 14.99
CA ILE A 37 -4.81 0.75 15.61
C ILE A 37 -3.83 -0.44 15.79
N GLY A 38 -2.52 -0.19 15.63
CA GLY A 38 -1.48 -1.15 15.96
C GLY A 38 -1.13 -2.16 14.86
N PHE A 39 -1.45 -1.87 13.61
CA PHE A 39 -0.85 -2.61 12.49
C PHE A 39 0.57 -2.09 12.22
N HIS A 40 1.44 -2.98 11.76
CA HIS A 40 2.63 -2.60 11.04
C HIS A 40 2.28 -2.46 9.56
N ALA A 41 1.91 -1.24 9.14
CA ALA A 41 1.51 -0.95 7.78
C ALA A 41 2.71 -0.52 6.91
N LEU A 42 2.70 -0.94 5.65
CA LEU A 42 3.52 -0.39 4.56
C LEU A 42 2.62 0.37 3.60
N ARG A 43 3.13 1.46 3.00
CA ARG A 43 2.38 2.26 2.03
C ARG A 43 3.25 2.60 0.84
N GLU A 44 2.70 2.40 -0.35
CA GLU A 44 3.28 2.85 -1.62
C GLU A 44 2.29 3.70 -2.41
N THR A 45 2.81 4.63 -3.22
CA THR A 45 1.97 5.53 -4.01
C THR A 45 2.52 5.75 -5.42
N ASN A 46 1.66 5.72 -6.43
CA ASN A 46 2.00 5.93 -7.84
C ASN A 46 3.12 5.02 -8.36
N ILE A 47 3.13 3.76 -7.92
CA ILE A 47 4.14 2.79 -8.33
C ILE A 47 3.74 2.05 -9.61
N PRO A 48 4.69 1.77 -10.52
CA PRO A 48 4.42 0.97 -11.71
C PRO A 48 4.12 -0.49 -11.36
N MET A 49 3.52 -1.21 -12.30
CA MET A 49 3.15 -2.63 -12.13
C MET A 49 4.32 -3.52 -11.70
N LYS A 50 5.55 -3.24 -12.16
CA LYS A 50 6.76 -3.99 -11.77
C LYS A 50 7.01 -3.88 -10.27
N ASP A 51 6.90 -2.68 -9.73
CA ASP A 51 7.20 -2.39 -8.34
C ASP A 51 6.04 -2.85 -7.44
N MET A 52 4.80 -2.74 -7.92
CA MET A 52 3.63 -3.33 -7.24
C MET A 52 3.78 -4.84 -7.02
N LYS A 53 4.31 -5.57 -8.02
CA LYS A 53 4.63 -7.00 -7.89
C LYS A 53 5.75 -7.25 -6.88
N ALA A 54 6.78 -6.40 -6.87
CA ALA A 54 7.90 -6.52 -5.95
C ALA A 54 7.44 -6.32 -4.49
N VAL A 55 6.76 -5.21 -4.19
CA VAL A 55 6.27 -4.91 -2.83
C VAL A 55 5.25 -5.94 -2.35
N THR A 56 4.38 -6.43 -3.23
CA THR A 56 3.43 -7.50 -2.88
C THR A 56 4.16 -8.78 -2.50
N LYS A 57 5.21 -9.16 -3.24
CA LYS A 57 6.03 -10.33 -2.94
C LYS A 57 6.75 -10.18 -1.60
N GLU A 58 7.36 -9.03 -1.34
CA GLU A 58 8.04 -8.72 -0.07
C GLU A 58 7.06 -8.76 1.10
N PHE A 59 5.86 -8.21 0.93
CA PHE A 59 4.81 -8.26 1.94
C PHE A 59 4.36 -9.70 2.24
N ILE A 60 4.16 -10.53 1.21
CA ILE A 60 3.82 -11.95 1.37
C ILE A 60 4.91 -12.68 2.17
N GLN A 61 6.19 -12.45 1.85
CA GLN A 61 7.31 -13.04 2.59
C GLN A 61 7.34 -12.59 4.06
N CYS A 62 6.91 -11.36 4.34
CA CYS A 62 6.82 -10.85 5.69
C CYS A 62 5.66 -11.44 6.51
N ILE A 63 4.61 -11.98 5.88
CA ILE A 63 3.44 -12.55 6.59
C ILE A 63 3.48 -14.08 6.70
N GLN A 64 4.31 -14.75 5.89
CA GLN A 64 4.52 -16.20 6.02
C GLN A 64 5.42 -16.51 7.23
N PRO A 65 5.09 -17.56 8.01
CA PRO A 65 5.90 -18.01 9.15
C PRO A 65 7.25 -18.60 8.73
#